data_AF-A0A7S3B7L2-F1
#
_entry.id   AF-A0A7S3B7L2-F1
#
_cell.length_a   1.000
_cell.length_b   1.000
_cell.length_c   1.000
_cell.angle_alpha   90.00
_cell.angle_beta   90.00
_cell.angle_gamma   90.00
#
_symmetry.space_group_name_H-M   'P 1'
#
loop_
_entity.id
_entity.type
_entity.pdbx_description
1 polymer ?
#
loop_
_entity_poly.entity_id
_entity_poly.type
_entity_poly.pdbx_seq_one_letter_code
_entity_poly.pdbx_strand_id
1 'polypeptide(L)'
;IQRACRDGARAMVYEEGSMAHDVPCGNRFIVSTRWRVEAAEPSGGNGSGAGATALAIRAATGVEFLKGCNMLTGAIRGGAIKEMRGCVAKHLEIAKAHLPRAPAAVSAGGAIG
;
A
#
# COMPACT_ATOMS: atom_id res chain seq x y z
N ILE A 1 -6.65 1.12 -12.50
CA ILE A 1 -6.95 2.58 -12.43
C ILE A 1 -5.97 3.17 -11.45
N GLN A 2 -5.23 4.23 -11.81
CA GLN A 2 -4.34 4.95 -10.90
C GLN A 2 -4.96 6.32 -10.62
N ARG A 3 -5.22 6.63 -9.34
CA ARG A 3 -5.62 7.98 -8.91
C ARG A 3 -4.59 8.47 -7.90
N ALA A 4 -3.91 9.56 -8.25
CA ALA A 4 -3.01 10.27 -7.35
C ALA A 4 -3.69 11.55 -6.88
N CYS A 5 -3.92 11.69 -5.59
CA CYS A 5 -4.39 12.93 -4.98
C CYS A 5 -3.26 13.49 -4.10
N ARG A 6 -2.85 14.72 -4.38
CA ARG A 6 -1.84 15.43 -3.58
C ARG A 6 -2.55 16.13 -2.43
N ASP A 7 -2.75 15.44 -1.32
CA ASP A 7 -3.23 16.06 -0.08
C ASP A 7 -2.10 16.91 0.50
N GLY A 8 -2.16 18.23 0.27
CA GLY A 8 -1.42 19.26 1.01
C GLY A 8 0.06 18.97 1.27
N ALA A 9 0.91 19.04 0.25
CA ALA A 9 2.39 19.14 0.29
C ALA A 9 3.23 18.12 1.13
N ARG A 10 2.65 17.25 1.95
CA ARG A 10 3.37 16.36 2.89
C ARG A 10 3.14 14.86 2.69
N ALA A 11 2.11 14.48 1.95
CA ALA A 11 1.83 13.08 1.65
C ALA A 11 1.45 12.88 0.17
N MET A 12 1.93 11.79 -0.41
CA MET A 12 1.48 11.27 -1.68
C MET A 12 0.61 10.04 -1.41
N VAL A 13 -0.66 10.11 -1.83
CA VAL A 13 -1.58 8.98 -1.78
C VAL A 13 -1.87 8.54 -3.20
N TYR A 14 -1.68 7.26 -3.47
CA TYR A 14 -2.06 6.65 -4.74
C TYR A 14 -2.77 5.32 -4.51
N GLU A 15 -3.68 4.99 -5.41
CA GLU A 15 -4.44 3.73 -5.35
C GLU A 15 -4.26 2.96 -6.65
N GLU A 16 -3.98 1.66 -6.52
CA GLU A 16 -3.85 0.73 -7.61
C GLU A 16 -4.97 -0.30 -7.51
N GLY A 17 -5.81 -0.36 -8.55
CA GLY A 17 -6.84 -1.39 -8.69
C GLY A 17 -6.52 -2.35 -9.83
N SER A 18 -6.63 -3.65 -9.57
CA SER A 18 -6.49 -4.73 -10.54
C SER A 18 -7.72 -5.63 -10.60
N MET A 19 -7.97 -6.18 -11.78
CA MET A 19 -8.97 -7.22 -12.02
C MET A 19 -8.25 -8.47 -12.52
N ALA A 20 -8.59 -9.63 -11.97
CA ALA A 20 -8.00 -10.90 -12.35
C ALA A 20 -8.95 -11.65 -13.30
N HIS A 21 -8.97 -11.28 -14.58
CA HIS A 21 -9.99 -11.77 -15.52
C HIS A 21 -10.04 -13.30 -15.69
N ASP A 22 -8.92 -13.98 -15.46
CA ASP A 22 -8.77 -15.42 -15.71
C ASP A 22 -9.08 -16.31 -14.49
N VAL A 23 -9.54 -15.73 -13.36
CA VAL A 23 -9.95 -16.50 -12.18
C VAL A 23 -11.48 -16.61 -12.07
N PRO A 24 -12.03 -17.60 -11.35
CA PRO A 24 -13.46 -17.64 -11.05
C PRO A 24 -13.94 -16.33 -10.44
N CYS A 25 -15.05 -15.79 -10.95
CA CYS A 25 -15.58 -14.46 -10.60
C CYS A 25 -14.65 -13.27 -10.92
N GLY A 26 -13.60 -13.45 -11.72
CA GLY A 26 -12.54 -12.46 -11.97
C GLY A 26 -13.01 -11.09 -12.49
N ASN A 27 -14.14 -11.06 -13.19
CA ASN A 27 -14.77 -9.83 -13.67
C ASN A 27 -15.81 -9.22 -12.70
N ARG A 28 -15.92 -9.75 -11.47
CA ARG A 28 -16.92 -9.35 -10.47
C ARG A 28 -16.31 -8.72 -9.23
N PHE A 29 -15.00 -8.68 -9.12
CA PHE A 29 -14.32 -8.00 -8.03
C PHE A 29 -13.09 -7.23 -8.53
N ILE A 30 -12.71 -6.23 -7.76
CA ILE A 30 -11.47 -5.46 -7.92
C ILE A 30 -10.67 -5.68 -6.64
N VAL A 31 -9.39 -5.95 -6.80
CA VAL A 31 -8.43 -5.91 -5.69
C VAL A 31 -7.77 -4.54 -5.76
N SER A 32 -7.85 -3.79 -4.67
CA SER A 32 -7.24 -2.46 -4.59
C SER A 32 -6.16 -2.44 -3.52
N THR A 33 -5.06 -1.74 -3.81
CA THR A 33 -4.06 -1.36 -2.81
C THR A 33 -3.92 0.15 -2.79
N ARG A 34 -4.22 0.73 -1.64
CA ARG A 34 -4.01 2.16 -1.37
C ARG A 34 -2.67 2.34 -0.69
N TRP A 35 -1.83 3.13 -1.31
CA TRP A 35 -0.50 3.49 -0.85
C TRP A 35 -0.49 4.93 -0.33
N ARG A 36 0.27 5.16 0.74
CA ARG A 36 0.52 6.47 1.32
C ARG A 36 2.00 6.60 1.62
N VAL A 37 2.64 7.59 1.02
CA VAL A 37 4.03 7.95 1.25
C VAL A 37 4.04 9.33 1.90
N GLU A 38 4.60 9.44 3.10
CA GLU A 38 4.68 10.70 3.84
C GLU A 38 6.12 10.93 4.32
N ALA A 39 6.55 12.20 4.33
CA ALA A 39 7.76 12.58 5.02
C ALA A 39 7.54 12.38 6.52
N ALA A 40 8.38 11.58 7.15
CA ALA A 40 8.44 11.49 8.60
C ALA A 40 9.12 12.76 9.13
N GLU A 41 8.49 13.38 10.13
CA GLU A 41 9.08 14.54 10.80
C GLU A 41 10.45 14.16 11.36
N PRO A 42 11.47 15.04 11.24
CA PRO A 42 12.72 14.82 11.94
C PRO A 42 12.42 14.81 13.45
N SER A 43 12.54 13.64 14.07
CA SER A 43 12.49 13.49 15.52
C SER A 43 13.56 14.41 16.11
N GLY A 44 13.15 15.44 16.86
CA GLY A 44 14.01 16.49 17.39
C GLY A 44 15.25 15.94 18.08
N GLY A 45 16.40 16.12 17.42
CA GLY A 45 17.73 15.80 17.94
C GLY A 45 18.63 16.98 17.64
N ASN A 46 19.18 17.57 18.70
CA ASN A 46 19.95 18.80 18.65
C ASN A 46 21.21 18.65 17.81
N GLY A 47 21.37 19.54 16.81
CA GLY A 47 22.66 19.96 16.28
C GLY A 47 23.34 19.02 15.27
N SER A 48 23.63 19.59 14.10
CA SER A 48 24.67 19.17 13.15
C SER A 48 24.46 17.86 12.39
N GLY A 49 23.99 18.00 11.15
CA GLY A 49 24.09 16.99 10.09
C GLY A 49 22.86 17.06 9.20
N ALA A 50 23.05 17.25 7.88
CA ALA A 50 21.99 17.29 6.90
C ALA A 50 21.00 16.13 7.11
N GLY A 51 19.86 16.45 7.72
CA GLY A 51 18.92 15.47 8.26
C GLY A 51 18.22 14.76 7.12
N ALA A 52 18.53 13.48 6.92
CA ALA A 52 17.81 12.66 5.97
C ALA A 52 16.33 12.63 6.36
N THR A 53 15.46 13.18 5.50
CA THR A 53 14.01 13.08 5.69
C THR A 53 13.62 11.62 5.63
N ALA A 54 13.29 11.03 6.78
CA ALA A 54 12.77 9.68 6.82
C ALA A 54 11.46 9.62 6.03
N LEU A 55 11.22 8.53 5.31
CA LEU A 55 9.98 8.32 4.56
C LEU A 55 9.18 7.22 5.25
N ALA A 56 7.91 7.51 5.55
CA ALA A 56 6.95 6.52 6.00
C ALA A 56 6.09 6.09 4.81
N ILE A 57 6.16 4.80 4.48
CA ILE A 57 5.36 4.18 3.41
C ILE A 57 4.37 3.22 4.06
N ARG A 58 3.08 3.42 3.80
CA ARG A 58 1.97 2.59 4.27
C ARG A 58 1.17 2.08 3.09
N ALA A 59 0.68 0.85 3.19
CA ALA A 59 -0.17 0.24 2.16
C ALA A 59 -1.32 -0.51 2.82
N ALA A 60 -2.52 -0.37 2.26
CA ALA A 60 -3.72 -1.09 2.69
C ALA A 60 -4.36 -1.76 1.48
N THR A 61 -4.72 -3.05 1.60
CA THR A 61 -5.36 -3.81 0.52
C THR A 61 -6.82 -4.08 0.84
N GLY A 62 -7.69 -3.89 -0.14
CA GLY A 62 -9.12 -4.21 -0.09
C GLY A 62 -9.58 -5.05 -1.28
N VAL A 63 -10.78 -5.60 -1.15
CA VAL A 63 -11.50 -6.27 -2.24
C VAL A 63 -12.89 -5.68 -2.34
N GLU A 64 -13.20 -5.09 -3.49
CA GLU A 64 -14.51 -4.54 -3.83
C GLU A 64 -15.25 -5.52 -4.74
N PHE A 65 -16.48 -5.90 -4.40
CA PHE A 65 -17.31 -6.77 -5.23
C PHE A 65 -18.29 -5.92 -6.03
N LEU A 66 -18.09 -5.85 -7.34
CA LEU A 66 -18.93 -5.09 -8.27
C LEU A 66 -20.26 -5.79 -8.56
N LYS A 67 -20.27 -7.12 -8.51
CA LYS A 67 -21.42 -7.99 -8.75
C LYS A 67 -21.36 -9.17 -7.78
N GLY A 68 -22.52 -9.73 -7.43
CA GLY A 68 -22.60 -10.84 -6.48
C GLY A 68 -21.74 -12.06 -6.87
N CYS A 69 -20.90 -12.52 -5.95
CA CYS A 69 -20.27 -13.85 -5.98
C CYS A 69 -20.40 -14.54 -4.60
N ASN A 70 -21.65 -14.69 -4.15
CA ASN A 70 -22.03 -15.04 -2.79
C ASN A 70 -21.32 -16.30 -2.23
N MET A 71 -21.05 -17.32 -3.05
CA MET A 71 -20.38 -18.54 -2.59
C MET A 71 -18.86 -18.42 -2.45
N LEU A 72 -18.22 -17.51 -3.19
CA LEU A 72 -16.76 -17.39 -3.26
C LEU A 72 -16.22 -16.11 -2.60
N THR A 73 -17.08 -15.18 -2.17
CA THR A 73 -16.68 -13.89 -1.58
C THR A 73 -15.65 -14.04 -0.47
N GLY A 74 -15.84 -14.99 0.45
CA GLY A 74 -14.89 -15.24 1.55
C GLY A 74 -13.53 -15.74 1.06
N ALA A 75 -13.53 -16.74 0.17
CA ALA A 75 -12.32 -17.31 -0.40
C ALA A 75 -11.53 -16.30 -1.25
N ILE A 76 -12.24 -15.53 -2.09
CA ILE A 76 -11.67 -14.47 -2.92
C ILE A 76 -11.04 -13.39 -2.03
N ARG A 77 -11.77 -12.90 -1.02
CA ARG A 77 -11.27 -11.87 -0.10
C ARG A 77 -10.03 -12.36 0.66
N GLY A 78 -10.08 -13.56 1.22
CA GLY A 78 -8.96 -14.14 1.97
C GLY A 78 -7.73 -14.37 1.10
N GLY A 79 -7.91 -14.97 -0.07
CA GLY A 79 -6.82 -15.24 -1.03
C GLY A 79 -6.17 -13.97 -1.55
N ALA A 80 -6.97 -13.01 -2.02
CA ALA A 80 -6.47 -11.75 -2.56
C ALA A 80 -5.72 -10.93 -1.51
N ILE A 81 -6.27 -10.78 -0.30
CA ILE A 81 -5.59 -10.03 0.78
C ILE A 81 -4.28 -10.71 1.17
N LYS A 82 -4.26 -12.05 1.27
CA LYS A 82 -3.06 -12.80 1.63
C LYS A 82 -1.95 -12.59 0.58
N GLU A 83 -2.28 -12.73 -0.70
CA GLU A 83 -1.32 -12.57 -1.79
C GLU A 83 -0.78 -11.13 -1.86
N MET A 84 -1.67 -10.15 -1.84
CA MET A 84 -1.28 -8.74 -1.93
C MET A 84 -0.45 -8.28 -0.73
N ARG A 85 -0.65 -8.85 0.47
CA ARG A 85 0.26 -8.60 1.61
C ARG A 85 1.69 -9.04 1.30
N GLY A 86 1.86 -10.17 0.62
CA GLY A 86 3.17 -10.65 0.15
C GLY A 86 3.78 -9.70 -0.88
N CYS A 87 3.02 -9.29 -1.90
CA CYS A 87 3.47 -8.32 -2.90
C CYS A 87 3.85 -6.98 -2.27
N VAL A 88 3.02 -6.46 -1.36
CA VAL A 88 3.28 -5.20 -0.62
C VAL A 88 4.57 -5.30 0.18
N ALA A 89 4.75 -6.40 0.94
CA ALA A 89 5.98 -6.61 1.70
C ALA A 89 7.21 -6.59 0.77
N LYS A 90 7.10 -7.22 -0.40
CA LYS A 90 8.20 -7.24 -1.37
C LYS A 90 8.49 -5.87 -1.97
N HIS A 91 7.47 -5.10 -2.33
CA HIS A 91 7.64 -3.73 -2.79
C HIS A 91 8.28 -2.83 -1.72
N LEU A 92 7.93 -3.01 -0.45
CA LEU A 92 8.57 -2.28 0.65
C LEU A 92 10.04 -2.67 0.84
N GLU A 93 10.40 -3.95 0.68
CA GLU A 93 11.80 -4.39 0.68
C GLU A 93 12.59 -3.73 -0.45
N ILE A 94 12.04 -3.72 -1.66
CA ILE A 94 12.67 -3.09 -2.83
C ILE A 94 12.80 -1.58 -2.60
N ALA A 95 11.75 -0.91 -2.13
CA ALA A 95 11.79 0.51 -1.81
C ALA A 95 12.90 0.81 -0.78
N LYS A 96 13.01 0.03 0.29
CA LYS A 96 14.11 0.17 1.27
C LYS A 96 15.49 0.02 0.65
N ALA A 97 15.66 -0.91 -0.29
CA ALA A 97 16.94 -1.14 -0.95
C ALA A 97 17.35 0.01 -1.90
N HIS A 98 16.38 0.71 -2.49
CA HIS A 98 16.61 1.80 -3.44
C HIS A 98 16.56 3.20 -2.83
N LEU A 99 15.97 3.37 -1.64
CA LEU A 99 16.08 4.62 -0.90
C LEU A 99 17.54 4.81 -0.49
N PRO A 100 18.17 5.97 -0.80
CA PRO A 100 19.54 6.24 -0.37
C PRO A 100 19.61 6.06 1.14
N ARG A 101 20.65 5.35 1.64
CA ARG A 101 20.85 4.97 3.06
C ARG A 101 20.56 6.15 3.99
N ALA A 102 19.30 6.26 4.36
CA ALA A 102 18.70 7.17 5.30
C ALA A 102 17.85 6.26 6.20
N PRO A 103 17.82 6.49 7.52
CA PRO A 103 17.16 5.59 8.46
C PRO A 103 15.63 5.61 8.22
N ALA A 104 15.13 4.72 7.34
CA ALA A 104 13.73 4.62 7.00
C ALA A 104 13.03 3.67 7.98
N ALA A 105 12.23 4.23 8.89
CA ALA A 105 11.27 3.47 9.69
C ALA A 105 10.06 3.10 8.81
N VAL A 106 10.07 1.89 8.24
CA VAL A 106 8.96 1.38 7.43
C VAL A 106 8.10 0.46 8.28
N SER A 107 6.81 0.77 8.37
CA SER A 107 5.83 -0.03 9.13
C SER A 107 4.64 -0.41 8.24
N ALA A 108 4.28 -1.70 8.24
CA ALA A 108 3.10 -2.21 7.57
C ALA A 108 1.88 -2.02 8.48
N GLY A 109 1.00 -1.07 8.12
CA GLY A 109 -0.26 -0.83 8.82
C GLY A 109 -1.35 -1.85 8.46
N GLY A 110 -2.16 -2.21 9.45
CA GLY A 110 -3.18 -3.28 9.41
C GLY A 110 -4.40 -3.03 8.51
N ALA A 111 -5.26 -4.05 8.46
CA ALA A 111 -6.47 -4.10 7.63
C ALA A 111 -7.49 -3.01 8.02
N ILE A 112 -8.09 -2.39 7.01
CA ILE A 112 -9.29 -1.57 7.17
C ILE A 112 -10.50 -2.46 6.87
N GLY A 113 -11.46 -2.45 7.79
CA GLY A 113 -12.72 -3.20 7.71
C GLY A 113 -13.62 -2.76 6.58
#